data_AF-A0A9P8F5P7-F1
#
_entry.id   AF-A0A9P8F5P7-F1
#
_cell.length_a   1.000
_cell.length_b   1.000
_cell.length_c   1.000
_cell.angle_alpha   90.00
_cell.angle_beta   90.00
_cell.angle_gamma   90.00
#
_symmetry.space_group_name_H-M   'P 1'
#
loop_
_entity.id
_entity.type
_entity.pdbx_description
1 polymer ?
#
loop_
_entity_poly.entity_id
_entity_poly.type
_entity_poly.pdbx_seq_one_letter_code
_entity_poly.pdbx_strand_id
1 'polypeptide(L)'
;VVNTVIDKAKSTLISNAESFADRHLPPYIEELLTLINFPSRLVQEIIKVRIGYAKKMKDPAQQGVMMAEQMILQFQSLLKLAVKVKEAYLLAAHPEPGWDLPPCIDENFDRIVLEAVRFYFRMLNWKLMANKNTFKEAEILEQEWGFCNELGRHLEGGDVEVAEQFSSLTSKSLTRLTLHFERELQKRPDEVAGAEMDKRYKNILDSVRVRQRKIFRFSRLLSQRFENSTEYSLNMNSVHMQDLIDALIGSGHFLIDTDSEKTGLYFIACPALDGRLKEIETLLRTCYHPEESIEDLTNPYVLILKPENPIAWDGAILERSGFTPPHIDLRTGFMRLVADGPQERLGDANTAFASNINLDLNVVVPQRANMTRVNQELQKIRRTTYKLSNTIMDSVEIVRKQTEGLQCQELIQTCFAFATEFGQRSVLYMDPNRRAYHNLKMTRLALDWVSFVADDCIPSDRKTFRWAVVALEFAMVMTRGQNILSISMTEYDKLRAKVAGCMSLLISHFDIMGARSNVAAEAEKQRLESMAGKLRLDVSKLKDDEESSRLVQQQWVEQLQQIDEFRKEREAERQALGRVLEDSNEADRALTYLSASAGNVVLRWQQGQFVGGGTFGSVYAAINLDSGHLMAVKEIRL
;
A
#
# COMPACT_ATOMS: atom_id res chain seq x y z
N VAL A 1 -15.70 -26.72 25.71
CA VAL A 1 -15.80 -27.39 27.03
C VAL A 1 -15.88 -26.38 28.17
N VAL A 2 -14.91 -25.47 28.32
CA VAL A 2 -14.99 -24.42 29.37
C VAL A 2 -16.19 -23.48 29.14
N ASN A 3 -16.33 -22.92 27.93
CA ASN A 3 -17.47 -22.03 27.60
C ASN A 3 -18.84 -22.70 27.82
N THR A 4 -19.00 -23.97 27.39
CA THR A 4 -20.26 -24.72 27.58
C THR A 4 -20.63 -24.93 29.05
N VAL A 5 -19.64 -25.03 29.94
CA VAL A 5 -19.88 -25.13 31.40
C VAL A 5 -20.27 -23.77 31.97
N ILE A 6 -19.62 -22.70 31.51
CA ILE A 6 -19.96 -21.32 31.89
C ILE A 6 -21.39 -20.96 31.44
N ASP A 7 -21.78 -21.29 30.20
CA ASP A 7 -23.12 -21.01 29.67
C ASP A 7 -24.21 -21.80 30.42
N LYS A 8 -23.92 -23.05 30.78
CA LYS A 8 -24.83 -23.87 31.58
C LYS A 8 -24.95 -23.33 33.01
N ALA A 9 -23.85 -22.89 33.61
CA ALA A 9 -23.87 -22.26 34.93
C ALA A 9 -24.61 -20.92 34.90
N LYS A 10 -24.38 -20.08 33.87
CA LYS A 10 -25.08 -18.82 33.64
C LYS A 10 -26.58 -19.03 33.52
N SER A 11 -27.02 -19.93 32.64
CA SER A 11 -28.46 -20.23 32.48
C SER A 11 -29.11 -20.79 33.76
N THR A 12 -28.39 -21.61 34.53
CA THR A 12 -28.89 -22.17 35.80
C THR A 12 -28.97 -21.13 36.92
N LEU A 13 -28.02 -20.19 36.97
CA LEU A 13 -28.00 -19.09 37.94
C LEU A 13 -29.10 -18.07 37.63
N ILE A 14 -29.32 -17.75 36.35
CA ILE A 14 -30.42 -16.86 35.92
C ILE A 14 -31.78 -17.51 36.22
N SER A 15 -31.98 -18.78 35.86
CA SER A 15 -33.29 -19.43 36.05
C SER A 15 -33.70 -19.58 37.52
N ASN A 16 -32.74 -19.61 38.43
CA ASN A 16 -32.99 -19.79 39.86
C ASN A 16 -32.74 -18.53 40.70
N ALA A 17 -32.45 -17.38 40.07
CA ALA A 17 -32.02 -16.16 40.75
C ALA A 17 -32.97 -15.72 41.88
N GLU A 18 -34.29 -15.73 41.63
CA GLU A 18 -35.32 -15.40 42.63
C GLU A 18 -35.31 -16.38 43.81
N SER A 19 -35.18 -17.68 43.54
CA SER A 19 -35.12 -18.73 44.56
C SER A 19 -33.83 -18.68 45.40
N PHE A 20 -32.72 -18.23 44.83
CA PHE A 20 -31.46 -18.01 45.55
C PHE A 20 -31.54 -16.77 46.45
N ALA A 21 -32.18 -15.69 45.97
CA ALA A 21 -32.42 -14.47 46.73
C ALA A 21 -33.33 -14.73 47.94
N ASP A 22 -34.45 -15.44 47.74
CA ASP A 22 -35.39 -15.77 48.83
C ASP A 22 -34.73 -16.62 49.93
N ARG A 23 -33.78 -17.49 49.55
CA ARG A 23 -33.12 -18.45 50.46
C ARG A 23 -31.80 -17.96 51.04
N HIS A 24 -31.35 -16.75 50.71
CA HIS A 24 -30.08 -16.17 51.18
C HIS A 24 -28.86 -17.11 50.94
N LEU A 25 -28.87 -17.85 49.83
CA LEU A 25 -27.77 -18.77 49.50
C LEU A 25 -26.61 -18.00 48.87
N PRO A 26 -25.35 -18.21 49.33
CA PRO A 26 -24.20 -17.57 48.71
C PRO A 26 -24.05 -18.10 47.28
N PRO A 27 -23.98 -17.22 46.27
CA PRO A 27 -23.82 -17.66 44.89
C PRO A 27 -22.36 -18.12 44.68
N TYR A 28 -22.14 -19.23 43.95
CA TYR A 28 -20.82 -19.83 43.66
C TYR A 28 -19.96 -18.99 42.68
N ILE A 29 -20.04 -17.67 42.80
CA ILE A 29 -19.45 -16.71 41.87
C ILE A 29 -17.93 -16.79 41.91
N GLU A 30 -17.28 -16.99 43.06
CA GLU A 30 -15.81 -17.04 43.16
C GLU A 30 -15.15 -18.19 42.38
N GLU A 31 -15.74 -19.39 42.43
CA GLU A 31 -15.24 -20.55 41.69
C GLU A 31 -15.46 -20.36 40.18
N LEU A 32 -16.61 -19.79 39.81
CA LEU A 32 -16.94 -19.48 38.43
C LEU A 32 -16.04 -18.37 37.85
N LEU A 33 -15.74 -17.34 38.64
CA LEU A 33 -14.78 -16.28 38.31
C LEU A 33 -13.39 -16.86 38.05
N THR A 34 -12.95 -17.83 38.85
CA THR A 34 -11.66 -18.51 38.65
C THR A 34 -11.64 -19.27 37.31
N LEU A 35 -12.75 -19.94 36.98
CA LEU A 35 -12.90 -20.69 35.73
C LEU A 35 -12.96 -19.79 34.49
N ILE A 36 -13.63 -18.64 34.60
CA ILE A 36 -13.71 -17.59 33.58
C ILE A 36 -12.34 -16.91 33.38
N ASN A 37 -11.59 -16.68 34.46
CA ASN A 37 -10.28 -16.01 34.42
C ASN A 37 -9.14 -16.89 33.93
N PHE A 38 -9.22 -18.20 34.09
CA PHE A 38 -8.13 -19.11 33.74
C PHE A 38 -7.65 -18.98 32.27
N PRO A 39 -8.53 -18.96 31.26
CA PRO A 39 -8.12 -18.76 29.86
C PRO A 39 -7.39 -17.42 29.63
N SER A 40 -7.85 -16.34 30.26
CA SER A 40 -7.24 -15.01 30.10
C SER A 40 -5.80 -14.99 30.65
N ARG A 41 -5.58 -15.53 31.86
CA ARG A 41 -4.26 -15.64 32.49
C ARG A 41 -3.32 -16.56 31.71
N LEU A 42 -3.85 -17.68 31.21
CA LEU A 42 -3.06 -18.62 30.39
C LEU A 42 -2.56 -17.93 29.11
N VAL A 43 -3.43 -17.21 28.40
CA VAL A 43 -3.04 -16.47 27.19
C VAL A 43 -2.01 -15.39 27.50
N GLN A 44 -2.18 -14.63 28.59
CA GLN A 44 -1.20 -13.63 29.03
C GLN A 44 0.19 -14.24 29.23
N GLU A 45 0.30 -15.36 29.97
CA GLU A 45 1.59 -15.99 30.24
C GLU A 45 2.20 -16.61 28.98
N ILE A 46 1.39 -17.21 28.11
CA ILE A 46 1.86 -17.71 26.81
C ILE A 46 2.45 -16.56 25.98
N ILE A 47 1.75 -15.42 25.91
CA ILE A 47 2.22 -14.23 25.18
C ILE A 47 3.55 -13.74 25.77
N LYS A 48 3.66 -13.60 27.09
CA LYS A 48 4.89 -13.15 27.75
C LYS A 48 6.07 -14.08 27.45
N VAL A 49 5.88 -15.39 27.57
CA VAL A 49 6.92 -16.39 27.28
C VAL A 49 7.34 -16.33 25.81
N ARG A 50 6.39 -16.18 24.89
CA ARG A 50 6.67 -16.09 23.44
C ARG A 50 7.39 -14.80 23.06
N ILE A 51 6.99 -13.66 23.63
CA ILE A 51 7.71 -12.39 23.48
C ILE A 51 9.13 -12.52 24.05
N GLY A 52 9.28 -13.16 25.22
CA GLY A 52 10.57 -13.41 25.86
C GLY A 52 11.50 -14.28 25.00
N TYR A 53 10.97 -15.33 24.39
CA TYR A 53 11.69 -16.18 23.43
C TYR A 53 12.11 -15.39 22.20
N ALA A 54 11.19 -14.63 21.60
CA ALA A 54 11.45 -13.88 20.39
C ALA A 54 12.41 -12.69 20.60
N LYS A 55 12.40 -12.03 21.77
CA LYS A 55 13.37 -11.00 22.15
C LYS A 55 14.80 -11.52 22.27
N LYS A 56 14.98 -12.81 22.59
CA LYS A 56 16.31 -13.47 22.62
C LYS A 56 16.84 -13.78 21.23
N MET A 57 15.98 -13.87 20.21
CA MET A 57 16.35 -14.18 18.82
C MET A 57 16.66 -12.92 17.99
N LYS A 58 17.48 -12.02 18.55
CA LYS A 58 17.59 -10.60 18.16
C LYS A 58 18.09 -10.30 16.73
N ASP A 59 18.46 -11.28 15.90
CA ASP A 59 18.95 -11.03 14.53
C ASP A 59 18.42 -12.02 13.46
N PRO A 60 17.32 -11.68 12.77
CA PRO A 60 16.82 -12.42 11.61
C PRO A 60 17.75 -12.36 10.39
N ALA A 61 18.73 -11.45 10.37
CA ALA A 61 19.67 -11.30 9.25
C ALA A 61 20.62 -12.50 9.11
N GLN A 62 20.82 -13.27 10.20
CA GLN A 62 21.73 -14.42 10.23
C GLN A 62 20.99 -15.78 10.21
N GLN A 63 19.69 -15.84 10.52
CA GLN A 63 18.94 -17.09 10.66
C GLN A 63 17.55 -17.03 10.00
N GLY A 64 17.55 -17.13 8.67
CA GLY A 64 16.44 -17.68 7.86
C GLY A 64 15.10 -16.94 7.86
N VAL A 65 14.76 -16.35 6.71
CA VAL A 65 13.43 -15.76 6.39
C VAL A 65 12.26 -16.68 6.79
N MET A 66 12.43 -18.01 6.70
CA MET A 66 11.40 -19.01 7.01
C MET A 66 11.06 -19.13 8.49
N MET A 67 12.04 -18.97 9.41
CA MET A 67 11.78 -19.02 10.85
C MET A 67 10.97 -17.79 11.29
N ALA A 68 11.27 -16.63 10.71
CA ALA A 68 10.49 -15.42 10.92
C ALA A 68 9.04 -15.58 10.42
N GLU A 69 8.82 -16.22 9.26
CA GLU A 69 7.48 -16.49 8.74
C GLU A 69 6.67 -17.44 9.63
N GLN A 70 7.29 -18.52 10.15
CA GLN A 70 6.62 -19.42 11.09
C GLN A 70 6.26 -18.72 12.39
N MET A 71 7.14 -17.88 12.93
CA MET A 71 6.83 -17.09 14.12
C MET A 71 5.67 -16.13 13.86
N ILE A 72 5.63 -15.45 12.72
CA ILE A 72 4.52 -14.55 12.36
C ILE A 72 3.19 -15.32 12.38
N LEU A 73 3.11 -16.50 11.77
CA LEU A 73 1.90 -17.34 11.79
C LEU A 73 1.50 -17.80 13.20
N GLN A 74 2.48 -18.13 14.04
CA GLN A 74 2.23 -18.48 15.45
C GLN A 74 1.69 -17.28 16.23
N PHE A 75 2.28 -16.10 16.06
CA PHE A 75 1.79 -14.87 16.70
C PHE A 75 0.40 -14.47 16.19
N GLN A 76 0.10 -14.62 14.90
CA GLN A 76 -1.26 -14.44 14.37
C GLN A 76 -2.24 -15.38 15.07
N SER A 77 -1.90 -16.66 15.20
CA SER A 77 -2.76 -17.66 15.86
C SER A 77 -2.98 -17.34 17.35
N LEU A 78 -1.94 -16.88 18.04
CA LEU A 78 -2.02 -16.46 19.45
C LEU A 78 -2.88 -15.21 19.63
N LEU A 79 -2.74 -14.21 18.76
CA LEU A 79 -3.54 -12.99 18.79
C LEU A 79 -5.02 -13.29 18.50
N LYS A 80 -5.32 -14.17 17.53
CA LYS A 80 -6.70 -14.66 17.29
C LYS A 80 -7.29 -15.36 18.51
N LEU A 81 -6.49 -16.17 19.20
CA LEU A 81 -6.92 -16.83 20.42
C LEU A 81 -7.20 -15.80 21.54
N ALA A 82 -6.35 -14.79 21.68
CA ALA A 82 -6.52 -13.72 22.67
C ALA A 82 -7.83 -12.95 22.45
N VAL A 83 -8.14 -12.60 21.20
CA VAL A 83 -9.43 -11.97 20.84
C VAL A 83 -10.61 -12.86 21.19
N LYS A 84 -10.59 -14.13 20.77
CA LYS A 84 -11.69 -15.07 21.07
C LYS A 84 -11.92 -15.26 22.56
N VAL A 85 -10.86 -15.26 23.36
CA VAL A 85 -10.97 -15.34 24.82
C VAL A 85 -11.61 -14.08 25.38
N LYS A 86 -11.25 -12.90 24.87
CA LYS A 86 -11.87 -11.63 25.27
C LYS A 86 -13.34 -11.55 24.87
N GLU A 87 -13.70 -11.96 23.65
CA GLU A 87 -15.10 -12.03 23.21
C GLU A 87 -15.92 -13.00 24.06
N ALA A 88 -15.39 -14.19 24.33
CA ALA A 88 -16.05 -15.17 25.19
C ALA A 88 -16.26 -14.63 26.62
N TYR A 89 -15.29 -13.85 27.13
CA TYR A 89 -15.44 -13.16 28.39
C TYR A 89 -16.54 -12.09 28.35
N LEU A 90 -16.55 -11.22 27.33
CA LEU A 90 -17.56 -10.16 27.20
C LEU A 90 -18.98 -10.73 27.09
N LEU A 91 -19.15 -11.85 26.38
CA LEU A 91 -20.41 -12.59 26.32
C LEU A 91 -20.82 -13.16 27.70
N ALA A 92 -19.86 -13.73 28.43
CA ALA A 92 -20.11 -14.26 29.77
C ALA A 92 -20.39 -13.16 30.80
N ALA A 93 -19.77 -11.99 30.66
CA ALA A 93 -19.89 -10.84 31.55
C ALA A 93 -21.07 -9.91 31.21
N HIS A 94 -21.86 -10.21 30.17
CA HIS A 94 -23.03 -9.40 29.84
C HIS A 94 -24.06 -9.44 31.00
N PRO A 95 -24.42 -8.27 31.57
CA PRO A 95 -25.28 -8.22 32.74
C PRO A 95 -26.72 -8.61 32.38
N GLU A 96 -27.26 -9.56 33.12
CA GLU A 96 -28.63 -10.08 32.98
C GLU A 96 -29.28 -10.09 34.38
N PRO A 97 -30.63 -10.03 34.50
CA PRO A 97 -31.28 -10.04 35.81
C PRO A 97 -30.87 -11.28 36.63
N GLY A 98 -30.22 -11.04 37.79
CA GLY A 98 -29.64 -12.11 38.63
C GLY A 98 -28.19 -12.50 38.31
N TRP A 99 -27.58 -11.86 37.31
CA TRP A 99 -26.20 -12.10 36.87
C TRP A 99 -25.43 -10.78 36.75
N ASP A 100 -24.75 -10.41 37.83
CA ASP A 100 -23.85 -9.26 37.88
C ASP A 100 -22.46 -9.74 38.30
N LEU A 101 -21.56 -9.84 37.33
CA LEU A 101 -20.18 -10.26 37.56
C LEU A 101 -19.30 -9.02 37.76
N PRO A 102 -18.53 -8.91 38.86
CA PRO A 102 -17.48 -7.90 38.98
C PRO A 102 -16.52 -8.00 37.78
N PRO A 103 -15.92 -6.91 37.28
CA PRO A 103 -14.93 -6.98 36.21
C PRO A 103 -13.76 -7.89 36.64
N CYS A 104 -13.62 -9.02 35.96
CA CYS A 104 -12.69 -10.09 36.31
C CYS A 104 -11.48 -10.17 35.39
N ILE A 105 -11.55 -9.56 34.20
CA ILE A 105 -10.36 -9.37 33.36
C ILE A 105 -9.37 -8.49 34.12
N ASP A 106 -8.13 -8.96 34.20
CA ASP A 106 -7.01 -8.14 34.66
C ASP A 106 -6.85 -6.94 33.71
N GLU A 107 -6.86 -5.73 34.25
CA GLU A 107 -6.63 -4.47 33.51
C GLU A 107 -5.35 -4.53 32.64
N ASN A 108 -4.40 -5.40 33.00
CA ASN A 108 -3.17 -5.61 32.24
C ASN A 108 -3.32 -6.50 31.00
N PHE A 109 -4.44 -7.19 30.81
CA PHE A 109 -4.66 -8.10 29.66
C PHE A 109 -4.50 -7.36 28.34
N ASP A 110 -5.24 -6.27 28.15
CA ASP A 110 -5.18 -5.47 26.94
C ASP A 110 -3.78 -4.89 26.73
N ARG A 111 -3.11 -4.45 27.80
CA ARG A 111 -1.72 -3.94 27.72
C ARG A 111 -0.73 -5.01 27.23
N ILE A 112 -0.86 -6.27 27.69
CA ILE A 112 0.02 -7.38 27.29
C ILE A 112 -0.26 -7.78 25.84
N VAL A 113 -1.53 -7.84 25.44
CA VAL A 113 -1.91 -8.13 24.06
C VAL A 113 -1.43 -7.01 23.12
N LEU A 114 -1.53 -5.73 23.52
CA LEU A 114 -0.96 -4.61 22.77
C LEU A 114 0.57 -4.70 22.64
N GLU A 115 1.29 -5.15 23.68
CA GLU A 115 2.73 -5.42 23.56
C GLU A 115 3.01 -6.51 22.51
N ALA A 116 2.19 -7.56 22.46
CA ALA A 116 2.28 -8.61 21.45
C ALA A 116 2.00 -8.09 20.04
N VAL A 117 1.01 -7.21 19.87
CA VAL A 117 0.70 -6.53 18.61
C VAL A 117 1.87 -5.64 18.16
N ARG A 118 2.45 -4.85 19.07
CA ARG A 118 3.65 -4.06 18.76
C ARG A 118 4.83 -4.94 18.33
N PHE A 119 5.02 -6.09 18.98
CA PHE A 119 6.05 -7.04 18.60
C PHE A 119 5.75 -7.70 17.23
N TYR A 120 4.48 -8.01 16.96
CA TYR A 120 4.00 -8.47 15.66
C TYR A 120 4.37 -7.51 14.54
N PHE A 121 4.11 -6.21 14.71
CA PHE A 121 4.49 -5.19 13.74
C PHE A 121 6.02 -5.06 13.56
N ARG A 122 6.81 -5.30 14.62
CA ARG A 122 8.29 -5.36 14.48
C ARG A 122 8.72 -6.54 13.63
N MET A 123 8.13 -7.72 13.82
CA MET A 123 8.40 -8.89 12.99
C MET A 123 7.94 -8.68 11.55
N LEU A 124 6.79 -8.03 11.35
CA LEU A 124 6.31 -7.65 10.03
C LEU A 124 7.31 -6.70 9.34
N ASN A 125 7.84 -5.70 10.07
CA ASN A 125 8.88 -4.83 9.54
C ASN A 125 10.14 -5.63 9.16
N TRP A 126 10.57 -6.61 9.95
CA TRP A 126 11.69 -7.49 9.60
C TRP A 126 11.41 -8.30 8.34
N LYS A 127 10.20 -8.85 8.19
CA LYS A 127 9.78 -9.56 6.97
C LYS A 127 9.83 -8.64 5.74
N LEU A 128 9.39 -7.39 5.88
CA LEU A 128 9.46 -6.39 4.81
C LEU A 128 10.92 -6.03 4.47
N MET A 129 11.79 -5.88 5.48
CA MET A 129 13.22 -5.57 5.29
C MET A 129 14.00 -6.73 4.66
N ALA A 130 13.70 -7.97 5.04
CA ALA A 130 14.40 -9.16 4.57
C ALA A 130 14.03 -9.55 3.13
N ASN A 131 12.89 -9.07 2.64
CA ASN A 131 12.43 -9.40 1.31
C ASN A 131 13.20 -8.61 0.24
N LYS A 132 14.07 -9.29 -0.50
CA LYS A 132 14.78 -8.69 -1.65
C LYS A 132 13.80 -8.22 -2.73
N ASN A 133 12.66 -8.89 -2.85
CA ASN A 133 11.58 -8.53 -3.78
C ASN A 133 10.61 -7.53 -3.14
N THR A 134 10.93 -6.26 -3.31
CA THR A 134 10.21 -5.13 -2.73
C THR A 134 8.79 -4.92 -3.28
N PHE A 135 8.41 -5.64 -4.34
CA PHE A 135 7.06 -5.68 -4.89
C PHE A 135 6.04 -6.33 -3.94
N LYS A 136 6.46 -7.34 -3.18
CA LYS A 136 5.60 -8.06 -2.24
C LYS A 136 5.29 -7.25 -0.98
N GLU A 137 6.03 -6.16 -0.72
CA GLU A 137 5.84 -5.36 0.51
C GLU A 137 4.42 -4.80 0.61
N ALA A 138 3.91 -4.18 -0.46
CA ALA A 138 2.59 -3.56 -0.43
C ALA A 138 1.45 -4.59 -0.39
N GLU A 139 1.61 -5.74 -1.05
CA GLU A 139 0.65 -6.85 -0.98
C GLU A 139 0.59 -7.46 0.42
N ILE A 140 1.75 -7.63 1.07
CA ILE A 140 1.82 -8.10 2.44
C ILE A 140 1.11 -7.09 3.37
N LEU A 141 1.33 -5.78 3.18
CA LEU A 141 0.63 -4.76 3.98
C LEU A 141 -0.90 -4.82 3.79
N GLU A 142 -1.39 -4.98 2.56
CA GLU A 142 -2.83 -5.10 2.27
C GLU A 142 -3.44 -6.38 2.87
N GLN A 143 -2.73 -7.51 2.84
CA GLN A 143 -3.19 -8.77 3.43
C GLN A 143 -3.24 -8.69 4.96
N GLU A 144 -2.18 -8.17 5.57
CA GLU A 144 -2.06 -8.05 7.02
C GLU A 144 -2.96 -6.95 7.59
N TRP A 145 -3.35 -5.98 6.77
CA TRP A 145 -4.31 -4.93 7.14
C TRP A 145 -5.63 -5.53 7.61
N GLY A 146 -6.23 -6.45 6.85
CA GLY A 146 -7.51 -7.05 7.23
C GLY A 146 -7.45 -7.73 8.60
N PHE A 147 -6.40 -8.52 8.83
CA PHE A 147 -6.19 -9.23 10.09
C PHE A 147 -5.96 -8.26 11.28
N CYS A 148 -5.07 -7.29 11.12
CA CYS A 148 -4.73 -6.36 12.20
C CYS A 148 -5.89 -5.40 12.50
N ASN A 149 -6.69 -5.06 11.49
CA ASN A 149 -7.87 -4.22 11.65
C ASN A 149 -8.96 -4.94 12.45
N GLU A 150 -9.21 -6.22 12.16
CA GLU A 150 -10.12 -7.05 12.98
C GLU A 150 -9.62 -7.14 14.43
N LEU A 151 -8.31 -7.38 14.62
CA LEU A 151 -7.68 -7.46 15.94
C LEU A 151 -7.79 -6.14 16.74
N GLY A 152 -7.62 -4.99 16.08
CA GLY A 152 -7.72 -3.66 16.69
C GLY A 152 -9.08 -3.41 17.34
N ARG A 153 -10.17 -3.84 16.68
CA ARG A 153 -11.56 -3.62 17.10
C ARG A 153 -11.89 -4.18 18.48
N HIS A 154 -11.26 -5.29 18.84
CA HIS A 154 -11.55 -5.97 20.09
C HIS A 154 -10.67 -5.49 21.25
N LEU A 155 -9.68 -4.63 21.01
CA LEU A 155 -8.69 -4.20 22.00
C LEU A 155 -8.83 -2.72 22.30
N GLU A 156 -8.88 -2.35 23.58
CA GLU A 156 -8.90 -0.92 23.95
C GLU A 156 -7.57 -0.27 23.55
N GLY A 157 -7.64 0.78 22.72
CA GLY A 157 -6.45 1.42 22.16
C GLY A 157 -5.74 0.63 21.06
N GLY A 158 -6.27 -0.52 20.64
CA GLY A 158 -5.76 -1.33 19.54
C GLY A 158 -5.78 -0.58 18.22
N ASP A 159 -6.89 0.11 17.92
CA ASP A 159 -7.06 0.86 16.67
C ASP A 159 -6.01 1.95 16.49
N VAL A 160 -5.66 2.66 17.57
CA VAL A 160 -4.65 3.72 17.55
C VAL A 160 -3.27 3.14 17.27
N GLU A 161 -2.91 2.04 17.93
CA GLU A 161 -1.65 1.35 17.70
C GLU A 161 -1.55 0.77 16.29
N VAL A 162 -2.62 0.14 15.79
CA VAL A 162 -2.70 -0.40 14.42
C VAL A 162 -2.52 0.73 13.40
N ALA A 163 -3.24 1.84 13.56
CA ALA A 163 -3.13 3.01 12.70
C ALA A 163 -1.72 3.62 12.69
N GLU A 164 -1.11 3.77 13.87
CA GLU A 164 0.24 4.29 14.03
C GLU A 164 1.28 3.37 13.34
N GLN A 165 1.21 2.07 13.61
CA GLN A 165 2.18 1.11 13.06
C GLN A 165 2.06 0.97 11.54
N PHE A 166 0.84 0.89 10.96
CA PHE A 166 0.68 0.84 9.50
C PHE A 166 1.12 2.12 8.80
N SER A 167 0.83 3.28 9.40
CA SER A 167 1.30 4.57 8.88
C SER A 167 2.84 4.62 8.91
N SER A 168 3.47 4.16 10.00
CA SER A 168 4.92 4.09 10.11
C SER A 168 5.55 3.11 9.12
N LEU A 169 4.97 1.92 8.95
CA LEU A 169 5.43 0.92 7.98
C LEU A 169 5.35 1.47 6.55
N THR A 170 4.26 2.14 6.20
CA THR A 170 4.06 2.76 4.89
C THR A 170 5.09 3.86 4.63
N SER A 171 5.32 4.74 5.61
CA SER A 171 6.37 5.77 5.53
C SER A 171 7.77 5.16 5.34
N LYS A 172 8.10 4.10 6.10
CA LYS A 172 9.38 3.38 5.97
C LYS A 172 9.53 2.71 4.60
N SER A 173 8.50 2.05 4.10
CA SER A 173 8.48 1.42 2.77
C SER A 173 8.69 2.46 1.65
N LEU A 174 8.05 3.62 1.76
CA LEU A 174 8.23 4.72 0.80
C LEU A 174 9.64 5.33 0.87
N THR A 175 10.20 5.46 2.08
CA THR A 175 11.58 5.91 2.28
C THR A 175 12.58 4.91 1.68
N ARG A 176 12.37 3.60 1.88
CA ARG A 176 13.18 2.55 1.24
C ARG A 176 13.08 2.59 -0.28
N LEU A 177 11.90 2.83 -0.83
CA LEU A 177 11.71 2.99 -2.28
C LEU A 177 12.54 4.18 -2.80
N THR A 178 12.48 5.31 -2.10
CA THR A 178 13.25 6.52 -2.46
C THR A 178 14.75 6.25 -2.44
N LEU A 179 15.26 5.64 -1.37
CA LEU A 179 16.68 5.30 -1.25
C LEU A 179 17.13 4.26 -2.28
N HIS A 180 16.27 3.28 -2.59
CA HIS A 180 16.58 2.28 -3.63
C HIS A 180 16.67 2.96 -5.01
N PHE A 181 15.71 3.84 -5.34
CA PHE A 181 15.74 4.60 -6.59
C PHE A 181 16.98 5.50 -6.69
N GLU A 182 17.32 6.24 -5.64
CA GLU A 182 18.52 7.09 -5.60
C GLU A 182 19.82 6.28 -5.82
N ARG A 183 19.91 5.06 -5.25
CA ARG A 183 21.08 4.19 -5.43
C ARG A 183 21.18 3.61 -6.84
N GLU A 184 20.07 3.14 -7.40
CA GLU A 184 20.06 2.57 -8.76
C GLU A 184 20.23 3.63 -9.86
N LEU A 185 19.99 4.91 -9.54
CA LEU A 185 20.24 6.03 -10.44
C LEU A 185 21.73 6.37 -10.60
N GLN A 186 22.59 5.91 -9.68
CA GLN A 186 24.03 6.11 -9.79
C GLN A 186 24.61 5.17 -10.86
N LYS A 187 25.48 5.72 -11.72
CA LYS A 187 26.15 4.95 -12.77
C LYS A 187 27.04 3.88 -12.12
N ARG A 188 26.91 2.63 -12.59
CA ARG A 188 27.82 1.56 -12.17
C ARG A 188 29.13 1.70 -12.97
N PRO A 189 30.30 1.57 -12.32
CA PRO A 189 31.60 1.81 -12.97
C PRO A 189 31.89 0.85 -14.14
N ASP A 190 31.28 -0.34 -14.18
CA ASP A 190 31.57 -1.40 -15.16
C ASP A 190 30.55 -1.49 -16.33
N GLU A 191 29.69 -0.49 -16.49
CA GLU A 191 28.53 -0.60 -17.39
C GLU A 191 28.81 -0.11 -18.81
N VAL A 192 28.62 -0.99 -19.79
CA VAL A 192 28.74 -0.67 -21.22
C VAL A 192 27.54 0.17 -21.65
N ALA A 193 27.81 1.32 -22.26
CA ALA A 193 26.77 2.21 -22.77
C ALA A 193 26.04 1.58 -23.96
N GLY A 194 24.70 1.56 -23.92
CA GLY A 194 23.87 1.04 -25.01
C GLY A 194 22.57 0.38 -24.53
N ALA A 195 22.16 -0.68 -25.21
CA ALA A 195 20.88 -1.35 -25.00
C ALA A 195 20.73 -2.01 -23.61
N GLU A 196 21.84 -2.45 -22.99
CA GLU A 196 21.81 -3.04 -21.64
C GLU A 196 21.47 -1.98 -20.57
N MET A 197 22.03 -0.78 -20.72
CA MET A 197 21.73 0.36 -19.87
C MET A 197 20.25 0.78 -19.99
N ASP A 198 19.74 0.86 -21.23
CA ASP A 198 18.33 1.18 -21.50
C ASP A 198 17.38 0.13 -20.89
N LYS A 199 17.67 -1.17 -21.08
CA LYS A 199 16.88 -2.25 -20.48
C LYS A 199 16.90 -2.19 -18.95
N ARG A 200 18.05 -1.90 -18.35
CA ARG A 200 18.18 -1.76 -16.89
C ARG A 200 17.35 -0.60 -16.36
N TYR A 201 17.49 0.59 -16.94
CA TYR A 201 16.73 1.76 -16.50
C TYR A 201 15.22 1.58 -16.71
N LYS A 202 14.78 1.04 -17.86
CA LYS A 202 13.37 0.70 -18.10
C LYS A 202 12.83 -0.25 -17.02
N ASN A 203 13.57 -1.30 -16.68
CA ASN A 203 13.18 -2.23 -15.61
C ASN A 203 13.11 -1.55 -14.23
N ILE A 204 14.05 -0.64 -13.92
CA ILE A 204 14.05 0.12 -12.66
C ILE A 204 12.82 1.04 -12.61
N LEU A 205 12.56 1.81 -13.68
CA LEU A 205 11.43 2.72 -13.75
C LEU A 205 10.11 1.98 -13.63
N ASP A 206 9.93 0.85 -14.33
CA ASP A 206 8.72 0.03 -14.23
C ASP A 206 8.54 -0.59 -12.83
N SER A 207 9.62 -1.09 -12.23
CA SER A 207 9.60 -1.60 -10.85
C SER A 207 9.17 -0.51 -9.85
N VAL A 208 9.75 0.68 -9.95
CA VAL A 208 9.40 1.84 -9.11
C VAL A 208 7.96 2.28 -9.36
N ARG A 209 7.52 2.31 -10.62
CA ARG A 209 6.15 2.66 -11.02
C ARG A 209 5.11 1.78 -10.33
N VAL A 210 5.27 0.46 -10.43
CA VAL A 210 4.28 -0.46 -9.86
C VAL A 210 4.30 -0.40 -8.34
N ARG A 211 5.50 -0.34 -7.73
CA ARG A 211 5.65 -0.25 -6.28
C ARG A 211 5.04 1.03 -5.70
N GLN A 212 5.31 2.17 -6.34
CA GLN A 212 4.72 3.45 -5.94
C GLN A 212 3.19 3.40 -6.03
N ARG A 213 2.62 2.91 -7.13
CA ARG A 213 1.15 2.82 -7.29
C ARG A 213 0.50 2.02 -6.16
N LYS A 214 1.07 0.88 -5.77
CA LYS A 214 0.54 0.06 -4.68
C LYS A 214 0.66 0.76 -3.32
N ILE A 215 1.83 1.33 -3.01
CA ILE A 215 2.03 2.08 -1.75
C ILE A 215 1.11 3.30 -1.68
N PHE A 216 0.87 3.99 -2.80
CA PHE A 216 -0.02 5.15 -2.85
C PHE A 216 -1.49 4.76 -2.71
N ARG A 217 -1.90 3.63 -3.29
CA ARG A 217 -3.24 3.07 -3.06
C ARG A 217 -3.45 2.78 -1.58
N PHE A 218 -2.50 2.13 -0.93
CA PHE A 218 -2.57 1.85 0.50
C PHE A 218 -2.51 3.14 1.34
N SER A 219 -1.65 4.09 0.99
CA SER A 219 -1.62 5.40 1.65
C SER A 219 -2.93 6.16 1.50
N ARG A 220 -3.61 6.05 0.36
CA ARG A 220 -4.94 6.63 0.14
C ARG A 220 -5.95 5.99 1.06
N LEU A 221 -5.93 4.66 1.20
CA LEU A 221 -6.79 3.94 2.13
C LEU A 221 -6.57 4.45 3.57
N LEU A 222 -5.31 4.59 4.00
CA LEU A 222 -5.00 5.14 5.34
C LEU A 222 -5.51 6.57 5.51
N SER A 223 -5.26 7.46 4.55
CA SER A 223 -5.75 8.84 4.60
C SER A 223 -7.28 8.91 4.61
N GLN A 224 -7.96 8.17 3.75
CA GLN A 224 -9.43 8.15 3.69
C GLN A 224 -10.07 7.66 4.99
N ARG A 225 -9.39 6.77 5.72
CA ARG A 225 -9.91 6.17 6.96
C ARG A 225 -9.57 6.98 8.21
N PHE A 226 -8.38 7.60 8.25
CA PHE A 226 -7.89 8.25 9.47
C PHE A 226 -8.01 9.78 9.45
N GLU A 227 -8.27 10.41 8.30
CA GLU A 227 -8.50 11.86 8.23
C GLU A 227 -9.96 12.18 8.57
N ASN A 228 -10.27 12.19 9.87
CA ASN A 228 -11.61 12.37 10.42
C ASN A 228 -11.82 13.73 11.13
N SER A 229 -10.90 14.69 10.98
CA SER A 229 -11.01 15.99 11.64
C SER A 229 -10.69 17.18 10.75
N THR A 230 -11.36 18.31 11.02
CA THR A 230 -11.12 19.62 10.40
C THR A 230 -10.73 20.64 11.46
N GLU A 231 -9.80 21.54 11.14
CA GLU A 231 -9.36 22.60 12.05
C GLU A 231 -9.78 23.98 11.53
N TYR A 232 -10.52 24.69 12.36
CA TYR A 232 -10.98 26.06 12.17
C TYR A 232 -10.15 27.03 13.02
N SER A 233 -9.88 28.23 12.51
CA SER A 233 -9.29 29.30 13.31
C SER A 233 -10.39 30.05 14.07
N LEU A 234 -10.21 30.19 15.38
CA LEU A 234 -11.01 31.02 16.28
C LEU A 234 -10.36 32.38 16.55
N ASN A 235 -9.45 32.85 15.69
CA ASN A 235 -8.85 34.19 15.79
C ASN A 235 -9.88 35.26 15.39
N MET A 236 -10.96 35.36 16.16
CA MET A 236 -12.08 36.26 15.95
C MET A 236 -12.22 37.19 17.17
N ASN A 237 -12.77 38.39 16.96
CA ASN A 237 -13.08 39.31 18.04
C ASN A 237 -14.01 38.64 19.08
N SER A 238 -13.95 39.08 20.34
CA SER A 238 -14.78 38.53 21.43
C SER A 238 -16.27 38.51 21.12
N VAL A 239 -16.77 39.47 20.35
CA VAL A 239 -18.16 39.56 19.88
C VAL A 239 -18.51 38.39 18.95
N HIS A 240 -17.68 38.12 17.94
CA HIS A 240 -17.91 37.02 17.00
C HIS A 240 -17.76 35.64 17.64
N MET A 241 -16.95 35.53 18.69
CA MET A 241 -16.88 34.32 19.51
C MET A 241 -18.19 34.10 20.27
N GLN A 242 -18.80 35.17 20.78
CA GLN A 242 -20.08 35.11 21.46
C GLN A 242 -21.22 34.77 20.49
N ASP A 243 -21.23 35.38 19.29
CA ASP A 243 -22.16 35.01 18.20
C ASP A 243 -22.06 33.51 17.84
N LEU A 244 -20.84 32.95 17.82
CA LEU A 244 -20.62 31.53 17.57
C LEU A 244 -21.17 30.65 18.69
N ILE A 245 -20.98 31.05 19.96
CA ILE A 245 -21.51 30.31 21.12
C ILE A 245 -23.04 30.35 21.11
N ASP A 246 -23.64 31.53 20.86
CA ASP A 246 -25.08 31.70 20.77
C ASP A 246 -25.68 30.88 19.62
N ALA A 247 -24.99 30.82 18.47
CA ALA A 247 -25.38 29.96 17.36
C ALA A 247 -25.27 28.46 17.69
N LEU A 248 -24.25 28.05 18.45
CA LEU A 248 -24.10 26.66 18.92
C LEU A 248 -25.21 26.28 19.90
N ILE A 249 -25.56 27.16 20.84
CA ILE A 249 -26.66 26.96 21.78
C ILE A 249 -28.00 26.93 21.03
N GLY A 250 -28.22 27.88 20.10
CA GLY A 250 -29.44 27.96 19.30
C GLY A 250 -29.66 26.76 18.36
N SER A 251 -28.57 26.09 17.95
CA SER A 251 -28.63 24.85 17.16
C SER A 251 -28.76 23.58 18.01
N GLY A 252 -28.84 23.70 19.35
CA GLY A 252 -29.08 22.60 20.27
C GLY A 252 -27.84 21.77 20.62
N HIS A 253 -26.64 22.30 20.39
CA HIS A 253 -25.41 21.64 20.85
C HIS A 253 -25.34 21.65 22.37
N PHE A 254 -24.69 20.64 22.95
CA PHE A 254 -24.49 20.54 24.40
C PHE A 254 -23.01 20.45 24.77
N LEU A 255 -22.66 21.06 25.89
CA LEU A 255 -21.31 21.04 26.44
C LEU A 255 -21.13 19.80 27.33
N ILE A 256 -20.02 19.11 27.16
CA ILE A 256 -19.63 17.99 28.03
C ILE A 256 -18.80 18.57 29.17
N ASP A 257 -19.30 18.43 30.40
CA ASP A 257 -18.56 18.87 31.57
C ASP A 257 -17.34 17.96 31.74
N THR A 258 -16.18 18.54 31.48
CA THR A 258 -14.87 17.95 31.77
C THR A 258 -14.20 18.91 32.74
N ASP A 259 -13.12 18.53 33.42
CA ASP A 259 -12.31 19.47 34.23
C ASP A 259 -11.66 20.55 33.32
N SER A 260 -12.47 21.42 32.70
CA SER A 260 -12.14 22.40 31.68
C SER A 260 -11.24 23.49 32.26
N GLU A 261 -11.32 23.72 33.57
CA GLU A 261 -10.42 24.62 34.30
C GLU A 261 -8.95 24.15 34.30
N LYS A 262 -8.70 22.83 34.23
CA LYS A 262 -7.33 22.27 34.26
C LYS A 262 -6.69 22.18 32.88
N THR A 263 -7.48 21.99 31.83
CA THR A 263 -6.98 21.70 30.47
C THR A 263 -7.20 22.85 29.48
N GLY A 264 -8.12 23.78 29.77
CA GLY A 264 -8.53 24.85 28.86
C GLY A 264 -9.21 24.35 27.59
N LEU A 265 -9.70 23.09 27.60
CA LEU A 265 -10.39 22.47 26.48
C LEU A 265 -11.89 22.37 26.80
N TYR A 266 -12.70 22.72 25.81
CA TYR A 266 -14.15 22.59 25.84
C TYR A 266 -14.58 21.57 24.78
N PHE A 267 -15.41 20.61 25.18
CA PHE A 267 -15.94 19.56 24.30
C PHE A 267 -17.43 19.81 24.09
N ILE A 268 -17.83 20.12 22.86
CA ILE A 268 -19.22 20.40 22.49
C ILE A 268 -19.68 19.31 21.53
N ALA A 269 -20.78 18.63 21.82
CA ALA A 269 -21.31 17.57 20.98
C ALA A 269 -22.53 18.05 20.18
N CYS A 270 -22.70 17.45 18.99
CA CYS A 270 -23.87 17.64 18.14
C CYS A 270 -25.15 17.12 18.84
N PRO A 271 -26.34 17.74 18.62
CA PRO A 271 -27.62 17.25 19.13
C PRO A 271 -27.90 15.77 18.86
N ALA A 272 -27.37 15.23 17.75
CA ALA A 272 -27.52 13.83 17.37
C ALA A 272 -26.88 12.83 18.35
N LEU A 273 -25.97 13.30 19.20
CA LEU A 273 -25.26 12.49 20.20
C LEU A 273 -25.96 12.49 21.58
N ASP A 274 -27.13 13.11 21.70
CA ASP A 274 -27.90 13.12 22.94
C ASP A 274 -28.31 11.69 23.35
N GLY A 275 -28.01 11.31 24.59
CA GLY A 275 -28.18 9.94 25.10
C GLY A 275 -27.16 8.89 24.60
N ARG A 276 -26.26 9.22 23.66
CA ARG A 276 -25.28 8.28 23.05
C ARG A 276 -23.84 8.49 23.55
N LEU A 277 -23.67 8.53 24.86
CA LEU A 277 -22.39 8.83 25.53
C LEU A 277 -21.21 7.92 25.17
N LYS A 278 -21.45 6.61 24.96
CA LYS A 278 -20.39 5.67 24.56
C LYS A 278 -19.85 5.98 23.17
N GLU A 279 -20.68 6.54 22.28
CA GLU A 279 -20.27 6.95 20.94
C GLU A 279 -19.37 8.19 20.96
N ILE A 280 -19.56 9.09 21.93
CA ILE A 280 -18.67 10.26 22.10
C ILE A 280 -17.27 9.82 22.54
N GLU A 281 -17.19 8.88 23.48
CA GLU A 281 -15.91 8.31 23.93
C GLU A 281 -15.19 7.56 22.81
N THR A 282 -15.93 6.79 22.00
CA THR A 282 -15.35 6.12 20.83
C THR A 282 -14.95 7.15 19.77
N LEU A 283 -15.76 8.16 19.44
CA LEU A 283 -15.39 9.22 18.49
C LEU A 283 -14.07 9.93 18.83
N LEU A 284 -13.84 10.15 20.12
CA LEU A 284 -12.62 10.82 20.59
C LEU A 284 -11.44 9.86 20.73
N ARG A 285 -11.65 8.56 20.95
CA ARG A 285 -10.58 7.57 21.23
C ARG A 285 -10.29 6.62 20.08
N THR A 286 -11.30 6.09 19.41
CA THR A 286 -11.15 5.18 18.28
C THR A 286 -11.05 5.94 16.98
N CYS A 287 -10.19 5.42 16.10
CA CYS A 287 -10.01 5.94 14.75
C CYS A 287 -10.99 5.30 13.76
N TYR A 288 -11.95 4.51 14.24
CA TYR A 288 -12.75 3.61 13.42
C TYR A 288 -14.12 3.33 14.07
N HIS A 289 -15.18 3.52 13.30
CA HIS A 289 -16.45 2.78 13.44
C HIS A 289 -16.62 1.88 12.21
N PRO A 290 -17.19 0.68 12.36
CA PRO A 290 -17.37 -0.26 11.26
C PRO A 290 -18.19 0.38 10.14
N GLU A 291 -17.74 0.16 8.90
CA GLU A 291 -18.52 0.37 7.68
C GLU A 291 -19.86 -0.39 7.70
N GLU A 292 -20.14 -1.26 8.66
CA GLU A 292 -21.47 -1.88 8.81
C GLU A 292 -22.49 -0.96 9.50
N SER A 293 -22.06 0.19 10.03
CA SER A 293 -22.94 1.28 10.49
C SER A 293 -23.26 2.30 9.39
N ILE A 294 -23.32 1.87 8.13
CA ILE A 294 -23.67 2.72 6.96
C ILE A 294 -25.07 3.37 7.08
N GLU A 295 -25.89 2.98 8.06
CA GLU A 295 -27.29 3.44 8.18
C GLU A 295 -27.54 4.63 9.13
N ASP A 296 -26.55 5.13 9.87
CA ASP A 296 -26.78 6.34 10.70
C ASP A 296 -26.69 7.62 9.83
N LEU A 297 -27.84 8.07 9.33
CA LEU A 297 -28.06 9.32 8.58
C LEU A 297 -27.81 10.60 9.40
N THR A 298 -27.54 10.47 10.69
CA THR A 298 -27.47 11.56 11.67
C THR A 298 -26.12 12.26 11.75
N ASN A 299 -25.09 11.76 11.04
CA ASN A 299 -23.75 12.38 10.91
C ASN A 299 -23.20 12.97 12.24
N PRO A 300 -22.96 12.14 13.27
CA PRO A 300 -22.50 12.64 14.56
C PRO A 300 -21.09 13.26 14.47
N TYR A 301 -20.91 14.40 15.13
CA TYR A 301 -19.63 15.07 15.27
C TYR A 301 -19.45 15.72 16.66
N VAL A 302 -18.19 15.87 17.06
CA VAL A 302 -17.77 16.52 18.30
C VAL A 302 -16.85 17.67 17.96
N LEU A 303 -17.09 18.82 18.58
CA LEU A 303 -16.27 20.02 18.49
C LEU A 303 -15.38 20.10 19.72
N ILE A 304 -14.11 20.39 19.49
CA ILE A 304 -13.10 20.61 20.53
C ILE A 304 -12.63 22.04 20.37
N LEU A 305 -12.87 22.87 21.39
CA LEU A 305 -12.50 24.28 21.37
C LEU A 305 -11.41 24.54 22.41
N LYS A 306 -10.41 25.34 22.00
CA LYS A 306 -9.43 25.93 22.90
C LYS A 306 -9.41 27.45 22.73
N PRO A 307 -10.35 28.16 23.35
CA PRO A 307 -10.47 29.61 23.22
C PRO A 307 -9.33 30.34 23.94
N GLU A 308 -9.10 31.61 23.60
CA GLU A 308 -8.13 32.47 24.31
C GLU A 308 -8.66 32.93 25.68
N ASN A 309 -9.97 33.11 25.80
CA ASN A 309 -10.67 33.48 27.02
C ASN A 309 -11.67 32.39 27.43
N PRO A 310 -11.93 32.19 28.73
CA PRO A 310 -12.93 31.24 29.19
C PRO A 310 -14.32 31.58 28.62
N ILE A 311 -15.04 30.54 28.21
CA ILE A 311 -16.38 30.65 27.61
C ILE A 311 -17.44 30.63 28.73
N ALA A 312 -18.38 31.57 28.69
CA ALA A 312 -19.64 31.47 29.41
C ALA A 312 -20.62 30.63 28.57
N TRP A 313 -21.10 29.52 29.12
CA TRP A 313 -22.02 28.60 28.43
C TRP A 313 -23.35 28.55 29.16
N ASP A 314 -24.40 29.09 28.54
CA ASP A 314 -25.76 29.12 29.09
C ASP A 314 -26.68 28.03 28.48
N GLY A 315 -26.09 27.03 27.83
CA GLY A 315 -26.80 25.92 27.17
C GLY A 315 -26.86 24.63 28.00
N ALA A 316 -27.30 23.54 27.37
CA ALA A 316 -27.33 22.22 28.01
C ALA A 316 -25.90 21.74 28.36
N ILE A 317 -25.72 21.26 29.60
CA ILE A 317 -24.46 20.71 30.11
C ILE A 317 -24.70 19.26 30.50
N LEU A 318 -23.82 18.38 30.03
CA LEU A 318 -23.82 16.98 30.40
C LEU A 318 -22.76 16.74 31.48
N GLU A 319 -23.20 16.68 32.75
CA GLU A 319 -22.34 16.39 33.89
C GLU A 319 -21.92 14.91 33.88
N ARG A 320 -20.62 14.62 33.77
CA ARG A 320 -20.13 13.25 33.95
C ARG A 320 -18.77 13.17 34.65
N SER A 321 -18.82 12.62 35.86
CA SER A 321 -17.66 12.12 36.61
C SER A 321 -17.04 10.90 35.93
N GLY A 322 -15.83 11.02 35.38
CA GLY A 322 -15.03 9.88 34.88
C GLY A 322 -14.65 9.92 33.41
N PHE A 323 -15.12 10.90 32.63
CA PHE A 323 -14.63 11.11 31.28
C PHE A 323 -13.17 11.60 31.34
N THR A 324 -12.24 10.75 30.92
CA THR A 324 -10.84 11.14 30.75
C THR A 324 -10.63 11.53 29.29
N PRO A 325 -10.53 12.83 28.97
CA PRO A 325 -10.29 13.24 27.58
C PRO A 325 -8.98 12.64 27.09
N PRO A 326 -8.92 12.13 25.85
CA PRO A 326 -7.65 11.75 25.24
C PRO A 326 -6.73 12.98 25.14
N HIS A 327 -5.42 12.75 25.09
CA HIS A 327 -4.46 13.85 24.95
C HIS A 327 -4.58 14.48 23.56
N ILE A 328 -5.38 15.53 23.44
CA ILE A 328 -5.60 16.27 22.19
C ILE A 328 -4.68 17.48 22.17
N ASP A 329 -3.77 17.50 21.20
CA ASP A 329 -2.90 18.64 20.95
C ASP A 329 -3.66 19.66 20.07
N LEU A 330 -4.26 20.65 20.73
CA LEU A 330 -4.93 21.80 20.10
C LEU A 330 -4.23 23.08 20.56
N ARG A 331 -3.93 23.96 19.59
CA ARG A 331 -3.36 25.29 19.86
C ARG A 331 -4.47 26.22 20.35
N THR A 332 -4.13 27.16 21.22
CA THR A 332 -5.06 28.20 21.67
C THR A 332 -5.50 29.05 20.47
N GLY A 333 -6.79 29.40 20.40
CA GLY A 333 -7.38 30.12 19.26
C GLY A 333 -7.78 29.20 18.09
N PHE A 334 -7.89 27.89 18.30
CA PHE A 334 -8.35 26.94 17.28
C PHE A 334 -9.53 26.10 17.78
N MET A 335 -10.36 25.69 16.83
CA MET A 335 -11.42 24.70 17.02
C MET A 335 -11.16 23.51 16.10
N ARG A 336 -11.43 22.31 16.61
CA ARG A 336 -11.38 21.09 15.81
C ARG A 336 -12.74 20.42 15.79
N LEU A 337 -13.26 20.14 14.61
CA LEU A 337 -14.41 19.26 14.43
C LEU A 337 -13.88 17.86 14.18
N VAL A 338 -14.40 16.88 14.93
CA VAL A 338 -14.10 15.46 14.80
C VAL A 338 -15.39 14.77 14.39
N ALA A 339 -15.41 14.22 13.18
CA ALA A 339 -16.54 13.48 12.66
C ALA A 339 -16.34 11.98 12.88
N ASP A 340 -17.45 11.24 12.86
CA ASP A 340 -17.39 9.79 12.85
C ASP A 340 -16.94 9.24 11.50
N GLY A 341 -15.86 8.47 11.49
CA GLY A 341 -15.49 7.64 10.36
C GLY A 341 -14.73 8.34 9.22
N PRO A 342 -14.91 7.87 7.96
CA PRO A 342 -14.03 8.20 6.84
C PRO A 342 -14.20 9.63 6.34
N GLN A 343 -13.28 10.05 5.48
CA GLN A 343 -13.20 11.38 4.86
C GLN A 343 -14.53 11.89 4.25
N GLU A 344 -15.39 11.00 3.75
CA GLU A 344 -16.71 11.35 3.21
C GLU A 344 -17.66 11.86 4.31
N ARG A 345 -17.75 11.14 5.43
CA ARG A 345 -18.53 11.57 6.61
C ARG A 345 -18.00 12.86 7.22
N LEU A 346 -16.69 13.11 7.16
CA LEU A 346 -16.14 14.40 7.55
C LEU A 346 -16.65 15.52 6.65
N GLY A 347 -16.76 15.28 5.35
CA GLY A 347 -17.41 16.19 4.40
C GLY A 347 -18.84 16.51 4.81
N ASP A 348 -19.64 15.47 5.04
CA ASP A 348 -21.05 15.60 5.44
C ASP A 348 -21.21 16.32 6.78
N ALA A 349 -20.39 15.97 7.77
CA ALA A 349 -20.37 16.62 9.08
C ALA A 349 -20.00 18.11 8.99
N ASN A 350 -19.03 18.49 8.13
CA ASN A 350 -18.74 19.91 7.90
C ASN A 350 -19.92 20.62 7.23
N THR A 351 -20.62 19.97 6.29
CA THR A 351 -21.81 20.58 5.67
C THR A 351 -22.95 20.75 6.66
N ALA A 352 -23.20 19.76 7.53
CA ALA A 352 -24.20 19.83 8.59
C ALA A 352 -23.85 20.90 9.64
N PHE A 353 -22.58 21.00 10.01
CA PHE A 353 -22.08 22.05 10.89
C PHE A 353 -22.24 23.44 10.28
N ALA A 354 -21.86 23.61 9.00
CA ALA A 354 -22.02 24.87 8.29
C ALA A 354 -23.50 25.28 8.16
N SER A 355 -24.42 24.34 7.89
CA SER A 355 -25.85 24.62 7.81
C SER A 355 -26.48 24.97 9.16
N ASN A 356 -25.97 24.38 10.26
CA ASN A 356 -26.52 24.60 11.59
C ASN A 356 -26.11 25.96 12.17
N ILE A 357 -24.90 26.44 11.84
CA ILE A 357 -24.36 27.68 12.42
C ILE A 357 -24.59 28.88 11.51
N ASN A 358 -24.62 28.70 10.18
CA ASN A 358 -24.72 29.79 9.20
C ASN A 358 -23.68 30.92 9.40
N LEU A 359 -22.49 30.58 9.90
CA LEU A 359 -21.34 31.49 10.03
C LEU A 359 -20.18 31.00 9.16
N ASP A 360 -19.53 31.93 8.47
CA ASP A 360 -18.33 31.66 7.67
C ASP A 360 -17.10 31.59 8.58
N LEU A 361 -16.71 30.37 8.96
CA LEU A 361 -15.48 30.12 9.72
C LEU A 361 -14.31 29.81 8.80
N ASN A 362 -13.13 30.36 9.12
CA ASN A 362 -11.93 30.15 8.33
C ASN A 362 -11.32 28.76 8.60
N VAL A 363 -11.39 27.89 7.60
CA VAL A 363 -10.82 26.54 7.62
C VAL A 363 -9.31 26.63 7.39
N VAL A 364 -8.51 26.29 8.41
CA VAL A 364 -7.04 26.31 8.33
C VAL A 364 -6.52 24.98 7.77
N VAL A 365 -7.06 23.87 8.27
CA VAL A 365 -6.72 22.53 7.79
C VAL A 365 -8.01 21.79 7.47
N PRO A 366 -8.30 21.53 6.19
CA PRO A 366 -9.57 20.92 5.79
C PRO A 366 -9.64 19.45 6.17
N GLN A 367 -8.51 18.76 6.31
CA GLN A 367 -8.47 17.31 6.58
C GLN A 367 -7.21 16.96 7.37
N ARG A 368 -7.42 16.36 8.54
CA ARG A 368 -6.38 15.95 9.49
C ARG A 368 -6.86 14.71 10.26
N ALA A 369 -5.94 13.87 10.70
CA ALA A 369 -6.25 12.84 11.68
C ALA A 369 -6.33 13.43 13.09
N ASN A 370 -7.40 13.14 13.84
CA ASN A 370 -7.58 13.64 15.20
C ASN A 370 -6.40 13.23 16.11
N MET A 371 -5.92 12.00 15.93
CA MET A 371 -4.77 11.45 16.67
C MET A 371 -3.44 12.05 16.19
N THR A 372 -2.73 12.72 17.10
CA THR A 372 -1.45 13.40 16.79
C THR A 372 -0.38 12.44 16.25
N ARG A 373 -0.25 11.24 16.82
CA ARG A 373 0.75 10.25 16.38
C ARG A 373 0.52 9.79 14.94
N VAL A 374 -0.73 9.44 14.61
CA VAL A 374 -1.13 9.04 13.26
C VAL A 374 -0.94 10.20 12.28
N ASN A 375 -1.35 11.41 12.66
CA ASN A 375 -1.15 12.60 11.84
C ASN A 375 0.33 12.88 11.53
N GLN A 376 1.22 12.72 12.51
CA GLN A 376 2.67 12.88 12.29
C GLN A 376 3.20 11.88 11.26
N GLU A 377 2.77 10.62 11.32
CA GLU A 377 3.18 9.60 10.35
C GLU A 377 2.57 9.86 8.96
N LEU A 378 1.30 10.27 8.86
CA LEU A 378 0.68 10.66 7.58
C LEU A 378 1.40 11.87 6.96
N GLN A 379 1.78 12.88 7.77
CA GLN A 379 2.58 14.00 7.29
C GLN A 379 3.98 13.57 6.82
N LYS A 380 4.61 12.57 7.47
CA LYS A 380 5.86 11.98 6.99
C LYS A 380 5.66 11.32 5.63
N ILE A 381 4.57 10.58 5.42
CA ILE A 381 4.24 9.99 4.11
C ILE A 381 4.12 11.10 3.06
N ARG A 382 3.34 12.16 3.30
CA ARG A 382 3.19 13.30 2.36
C ARG A 382 4.54 13.97 2.05
N ARG A 383 5.40 14.17 3.06
CA ARG A 383 6.76 14.72 2.89
C ARG A 383 7.65 13.83 2.02
N THR A 384 7.67 12.53 2.30
CA THR A 384 8.47 11.56 1.56
C THR A 384 7.95 11.38 0.13
N THR A 385 6.63 11.41 -0.09
CA THR A 385 6.01 11.43 -1.43
C THR A 385 6.48 12.63 -2.25
N TYR A 386 6.46 13.81 -1.65
CA TYR A 386 6.96 15.02 -2.28
C TYR A 386 8.47 14.92 -2.61
N LYS A 387 9.28 14.39 -1.67
CA LYS A 387 10.71 14.15 -1.91
C LYS A 387 10.93 13.17 -3.05
N LEU A 388 10.26 12.01 -3.05
CA LEU A 388 10.35 11.00 -4.11
C LEU A 388 9.97 11.60 -5.47
N SER A 389 8.91 12.40 -5.53
CA SER A 389 8.49 13.06 -6.75
C SER A 389 9.54 14.04 -7.27
N ASN A 390 10.17 14.80 -6.37
CA ASN A 390 11.26 15.69 -6.75
C ASN A 390 12.47 14.91 -7.26
N THR A 391 12.87 13.85 -6.57
CA THR A 391 13.98 12.98 -6.98
C THR A 391 13.72 12.36 -8.35
N ILE A 392 12.49 11.93 -8.65
CA ILE A 392 12.13 11.39 -9.98
C ILE A 392 12.21 12.47 -11.07
N MET A 393 11.79 13.71 -10.78
CA MET A 393 11.95 14.80 -11.76
C MET A 393 13.43 15.14 -12.00
N ASP A 394 14.22 15.23 -10.93
CA ASP A 394 15.67 15.51 -11.01
C ASP A 394 16.42 14.36 -11.70
N SER A 395 15.88 13.14 -11.62
CA SER A 395 16.48 11.96 -12.27
C SER A 395 16.61 12.11 -13.78
N VAL A 396 15.71 12.86 -14.43
CA VAL A 396 15.76 13.09 -15.87
C VAL A 396 17.00 13.91 -16.24
N GLU A 397 17.31 14.96 -15.47
CA GLU A 397 18.51 15.76 -15.68
C GLU A 397 19.78 14.97 -15.39
N ILE A 398 19.77 14.14 -14.34
CA ILE A 398 20.89 13.25 -14.00
C ILE A 398 21.16 12.25 -15.12
N VAL A 399 20.12 11.57 -15.63
CA VAL A 399 20.25 10.62 -16.74
C VAL A 399 20.72 11.32 -18.00
N ARG A 400 20.21 12.52 -18.31
CA ARG A 400 20.66 13.31 -19.47
C ARG A 400 22.15 13.65 -19.41
N LYS A 401 22.66 14.10 -18.25
CA LYS A 401 24.10 14.37 -18.05
C LYS A 401 24.95 13.09 -18.15
N GLN A 402 24.45 11.97 -17.62
CA GLN A 402 25.17 10.69 -17.66
C GLN A 402 25.20 10.06 -19.07
N THR A 403 24.24 10.42 -19.93
CA THR A 403 24.08 9.89 -21.30
C THR A 403 24.53 10.87 -22.37
N GLU A 404 25.14 12.00 -22.00
CA GLU A 404 25.66 12.98 -22.94
C GLU A 404 26.76 12.34 -23.83
N GLY A 405 26.59 12.41 -25.15
CA GLY A 405 27.48 11.78 -26.13
C GLY A 405 27.21 10.28 -26.41
N LEU A 406 26.31 9.65 -25.66
CA LEU A 406 25.85 8.28 -25.89
C LEU A 406 24.45 8.39 -26.51
N GLN A 407 24.25 8.00 -27.78
CA GLN A 407 22.99 8.19 -28.52
C GLN A 407 21.79 7.37 -27.95
N CYS A 408 21.37 7.66 -26.72
CA CYS A 408 20.33 7.00 -25.95
C CYS A 408 19.06 7.86 -25.88
N GLN A 409 18.59 8.37 -27.03
CA GLN A 409 17.41 9.24 -27.12
C GLN A 409 16.14 8.56 -26.59
N GLU A 410 15.98 7.25 -26.84
CA GLU A 410 14.81 6.48 -26.37
C GLU A 410 14.75 6.38 -24.84
N LEU A 411 15.89 6.26 -24.17
CA LEU A 411 15.97 6.18 -22.73
C LEU A 411 15.56 7.51 -22.09
N ILE A 412 16.15 8.61 -22.58
CA ILE A 412 15.83 9.96 -22.09
C ILE A 412 14.33 10.25 -22.28
N GLN A 413 13.77 9.88 -23.43
CA GLN A 413 12.34 10.00 -23.66
C GLN A 413 11.50 9.19 -22.68
N THR A 414 11.91 7.95 -22.41
CA THR A 414 11.19 7.09 -21.45
C THR A 414 11.24 7.69 -20.05
N CYS A 415 12.37 8.29 -19.65
CA CYS A 415 12.51 9.03 -18.39
C CYS A 415 11.59 10.25 -18.32
N PHE A 416 11.50 11.07 -19.39
CA PHE A 416 10.56 12.21 -19.43
C PHE A 416 9.10 11.75 -19.34
N ALA A 417 8.70 10.74 -20.12
CA ALA A 417 7.35 10.19 -20.07
C ALA A 417 7.02 9.63 -18.67
N PHE A 418 7.97 8.94 -18.03
CA PHE A 418 7.80 8.43 -16.69
C PHE A 418 7.67 9.55 -15.65
N ALA A 419 8.57 10.54 -15.67
CA ALA A 419 8.59 11.63 -14.70
C ALA A 419 7.33 12.51 -14.79
N THR A 420 6.82 12.75 -16.00
CA THR A 420 5.59 13.53 -16.22
C THR A 420 4.33 12.77 -15.79
N GLU A 421 4.21 11.48 -16.12
CA GLU A 421 3.11 10.65 -15.62
C GLU A 421 3.14 10.56 -14.08
N PHE A 422 4.33 10.36 -13.52
CA PHE A 422 4.52 10.30 -12.07
C PHE A 422 4.10 11.60 -11.41
N GLY A 423 4.59 12.73 -11.93
CA GLY A 423 4.32 14.05 -11.40
C GLY A 423 2.84 14.42 -11.44
N GLN A 424 2.11 14.06 -12.49
CA GLN A 424 0.67 14.35 -12.57
C GLN A 424 -0.13 13.57 -11.51
N ARG A 425 0.24 12.32 -11.25
CA ARG A 425 -0.46 11.47 -10.28
C ARG A 425 -0.08 11.80 -8.84
N SER A 426 1.15 12.22 -8.59
CA SER A 426 1.63 12.54 -7.24
C SER A 426 0.97 13.79 -6.65
N VAL A 427 0.50 14.73 -7.49
CA VAL A 427 -0.23 15.94 -7.07
C VAL A 427 -1.42 15.66 -6.14
N LEU A 428 -2.11 14.54 -6.36
CA LEU A 428 -3.27 14.14 -5.55
C LEU A 428 -2.94 13.90 -4.08
N TYR A 429 -1.66 13.61 -3.77
CA TYR A 429 -1.18 13.27 -2.44
C TYR A 429 -0.39 14.40 -1.78
N MET A 430 -0.35 15.57 -2.40
CA MET A 430 0.41 16.73 -1.92
C MET A 430 -0.49 17.78 -1.30
N ASP A 431 0.04 18.43 -0.25
CA ASP A 431 -0.59 19.59 0.38
C ASP A 431 -0.67 20.78 -0.60
N PRO A 432 -1.66 21.70 -0.46
CA PRO A 432 -1.86 22.82 -1.38
C PRO A 432 -0.61 23.67 -1.62
N ASN A 433 0.14 23.99 -0.57
CA ASN A 433 1.39 24.79 -0.68
C ASN A 433 2.47 24.06 -1.49
N ARG A 434 2.60 22.73 -1.30
CA ARG A 434 3.58 21.92 -2.04
C ARG A 434 3.14 21.67 -3.46
N ARG A 435 1.83 21.62 -3.72
CA ARG A 435 1.24 21.48 -5.05
C ARG A 435 1.65 22.63 -5.96
N ALA A 436 1.69 23.86 -5.47
CA ALA A 436 2.14 25.01 -6.26
C ALA A 436 3.60 24.87 -6.72
N TYR A 437 4.53 24.55 -5.81
CA TYR A 437 5.94 24.34 -6.14
C TYR A 437 6.14 23.14 -7.08
N HIS A 438 5.42 22.05 -6.83
CA HIS A 438 5.45 20.86 -7.68
C HIS A 438 4.95 21.16 -9.10
N ASN A 439 3.87 21.93 -9.25
CA ASN A 439 3.38 22.37 -10.56
C ASN A 439 4.39 23.26 -11.30
N LEU A 440 5.10 24.14 -10.58
CA LEU A 440 6.18 24.93 -11.16
C LEU A 440 7.31 24.03 -11.69
N LYS A 441 7.74 23.04 -10.89
CA LYS A 441 8.78 22.09 -11.31
C LYS A 441 8.34 21.24 -12.51
N MET A 442 7.08 20.81 -12.54
CA MET A 442 6.47 20.11 -13.68
C MET A 442 6.44 20.96 -14.95
N THR A 443 6.22 22.27 -14.81
CA THR A 443 6.24 23.20 -15.94
C THR A 443 7.64 23.33 -16.51
N ARG A 444 8.66 23.43 -15.65
CA ARG A 444 10.08 23.40 -16.08
C ARG A 444 10.44 22.08 -16.77
N LEU A 445 10.00 20.95 -16.22
CA LEU A 445 10.20 19.64 -16.84
C LEU A 445 9.53 19.56 -18.24
N ALA A 446 8.35 20.17 -18.41
CA ALA A 446 7.69 20.27 -19.73
C ALA A 446 8.54 21.06 -20.73
N LEU A 447 9.12 22.18 -20.30
CA LEU A 447 10.02 23.01 -21.12
C LEU A 447 11.27 22.24 -21.52
N ASP A 448 11.88 21.52 -20.57
CA ASP A 448 13.06 20.69 -20.83
C ASP A 448 12.74 19.55 -21.79
N TRP A 449 11.53 18.98 -21.70
CA TRP A 449 11.08 17.93 -22.60
C TRP A 449 10.91 18.42 -24.03
N VAL A 450 10.22 19.55 -24.22
CA VAL A 450 10.07 20.17 -25.55
C VAL A 450 11.42 20.57 -26.12
N SER A 451 12.32 21.09 -25.27
CA SER A 451 13.69 21.44 -25.69
C SER A 451 14.49 20.22 -26.13
N PHE A 452 14.41 19.11 -25.39
CA PHE A 452 15.03 17.84 -25.75
C PHE A 452 14.56 17.34 -27.12
N VAL A 453 13.24 17.37 -27.38
CA VAL A 453 12.70 16.93 -28.67
C VAL A 453 13.12 17.84 -29.83
N ALA A 454 13.22 19.15 -29.58
CA ALA A 454 13.63 20.13 -30.60
C ALA A 454 15.14 20.08 -30.92
N ASP A 455 15.99 19.90 -29.91
CA ASP A 455 17.44 20.07 -30.03
C ASP A 455 18.19 18.73 -30.18
N ASP A 456 17.79 17.71 -29.40
CA ASP A 456 18.58 16.48 -29.24
C ASP A 456 18.04 15.31 -30.09
N CYS A 457 16.79 15.35 -30.55
CA CYS A 457 16.18 14.27 -31.34
C CYS A 457 16.36 14.44 -32.85
N ILE A 458 16.43 13.31 -33.57
CA ILE A 458 16.61 13.31 -35.03
C ILE A 458 15.27 13.69 -35.71
N PRO A 459 15.20 14.77 -36.51
CA PRO A 459 13.98 15.24 -37.19
C PRO A 459 13.34 14.23 -38.14
N SER A 460 14.14 13.35 -38.73
CA SER A 460 13.71 12.40 -39.75
C SER A 460 13.11 11.10 -39.20
N ASP A 461 13.11 10.89 -37.87
CA ASP A 461 12.53 9.69 -37.27
C ASP A 461 11.03 9.87 -36.94
N ARG A 462 10.23 8.86 -37.29
CA ARG A 462 8.81 8.75 -36.94
C ARG A 462 8.57 8.74 -35.44
N LYS A 463 9.55 8.27 -34.66
CA LYS A 463 9.45 8.26 -33.19
C LYS A 463 9.49 9.66 -32.61
N THR A 464 10.40 10.51 -33.12
CA THR A 464 10.51 11.93 -32.73
C THR A 464 9.19 12.68 -32.92
N PHE A 465 8.47 12.41 -34.02
CA PHE A 465 7.14 12.98 -34.25
C PHE A 465 6.17 12.65 -33.11
N ARG A 466 6.06 11.37 -32.72
CA ARG A 466 5.17 10.96 -31.62
C ARG A 466 5.60 11.59 -30.29
N TRP A 467 6.90 11.67 -30.05
CA TRP A 467 7.45 12.30 -28.84
C TRP A 467 7.14 13.79 -28.80
N ALA A 468 7.23 14.49 -29.94
CA ALA A 468 6.89 15.90 -30.06
C ALA A 468 5.41 16.17 -29.75
N VAL A 469 4.50 15.34 -30.27
CA VAL A 469 3.06 15.48 -29.98
C VAL A 469 2.79 15.34 -28.48
N VAL A 470 3.31 14.27 -27.85
CA VAL A 470 3.09 14.02 -26.41
C VAL A 470 3.70 15.13 -25.55
N ALA A 471 4.92 15.59 -25.87
CA ALA A 471 5.57 16.67 -25.14
C ALA A 471 4.81 17.99 -25.25
N LEU A 472 4.30 18.33 -26.45
CA LEU A 472 3.51 19.54 -26.68
C LEU A 472 2.14 19.49 -25.98
N GLU A 473 1.45 18.35 -26.02
CA GLU A 473 0.20 18.16 -25.27
C GLU A 473 0.42 18.33 -23.77
N PHE A 474 1.50 17.76 -23.24
CA PHE A 474 1.86 17.91 -21.83
C PHE A 474 2.19 19.36 -21.47
N ALA A 475 3.00 20.04 -22.29
CA ALA A 475 3.30 21.47 -22.11
C ALA A 475 2.04 22.34 -22.16
N MET A 476 1.10 22.02 -23.05
CA MET A 476 -0.20 22.69 -23.12
C MET A 476 -1.00 22.50 -21.82
N VAL A 477 -1.04 21.29 -21.26
CA VAL A 477 -1.74 21.05 -19.98
C VAL A 477 -1.09 21.81 -18.83
N MET A 478 0.24 21.81 -18.76
CA MET A 478 0.97 22.47 -17.67
C MET A 478 0.88 23.99 -17.72
N THR A 479 0.75 24.59 -18.91
CA THR A 479 0.66 26.05 -19.11
C THR A 479 -0.77 26.60 -19.08
N ARG A 480 -1.79 25.77 -18.80
CA ARG A 480 -3.18 26.24 -18.66
C ARG A 480 -3.41 27.00 -17.35
N GLY A 481 -4.22 28.05 -17.43
CA GLY A 481 -4.73 28.79 -16.27
C GLY A 481 -3.65 29.57 -15.54
N GLN A 482 -3.65 29.54 -14.21
CA GLN A 482 -2.73 30.32 -13.37
C GLN A 482 -1.26 29.85 -13.46
N ASN A 483 -1.01 28.64 -13.99
CA ASN A 483 0.34 28.13 -14.11
C ASN A 483 1.20 28.89 -15.13
N ILE A 484 0.60 29.59 -16.11
CA ILE A 484 1.36 30.43 -17.05
C ILE A 484 1.97 31.65 -16.36
N LEU A 485 1.32 32.14 -15.30
CA LEU A 485 1.74 33.34 -14.56
C LEU A 485 2.95 33.07 -13.67
N SER A 486 3.25 31.80 -13.36
CA SER A 486 4.39 31.44 -12.54
C SER A 486 5.69 31.25 -13.34
N ILE A 487 5.62 31.34 -14.67
CA ILE A 487 6.75 31.21 -15.59
C ILE A 487 7.45 32.55 -15.73
N SER A 488 8.79 32.57 -15.66
CA SER A 488 9.56 33.79 -15.92
C SER A 488 9.53 34.18 -17.41
N MET A 489 9.71 35.47 -17.72
CA MET A 489 9.74 35.94 -19.11
C MET A 489 10.80 35.20 -19.96
N THR A 490 11.95 34.88 -19.36
CA THR A 490 13.01 34.11 -20.03
C THR A 490 12.63 32.65 -20.32
N GLU A 491 11.90 32.00 -19.42
CA GLU A 491 11.39 30.65 -19.64
C GLU A 491 10.27 30.67 -20.69
N TYR A 492 9.46 31.73 -20.74
CA TYR A 492 8.43 31.93 -21.74
C TYR A 492 8.99 32.13 -23.14
N ASP A 493 10.04 32.95 -23.31
CA ASP A 493 10.70 33.14 -24.60
C ASP A 493 11.32 31.85 -25.12
N LYS A 494 11.92 31.06 -24.21
CA LYS A 494 12.42 29.70 -24.52
C LYS A 494 11.29 28.77 -24.94
N LEU A 495 10.17 28.74 -24.20
CA LEU A 495 9.00 27.95 -24.56
C LEU A 495 8.54 28.28 -25.98
N ARG A 496 8.37 29.57 -26.29
CA ARG A 496 7.90 30.03 -27.60
C ARG A 496 8.83 29.57 -28.72
N ALA A 497 10.14 29.74 -28.55
CA ALA A 497 11.13 29.34 -29.54
C ALA A 497 11.14 27.81 -29.76
N LYS A 498 11.12 27.02 -28.68
CA LYS A 498 11.20 25.56 -28.76
C LYS A 498 9.90 24.92 -29.25
N VAL A 499 8.75 25.47 -28.87
CA VAL A 499 7.44 25.07 -29.43
C VAL A 499 7.38 25.37 -30.92
N ALA A 500 7.88 26.52 -31.38
CA ALA A 500 7.96 26.82 -32.81
C ALA A 500 8.88 25.83 -33.57
N GLY A 501 9.99 25.43 -32.94
CA GLY A 501 10.86 24.36 -33.43
C GLY A 501 10.11 23.02 -33.59
N CYS A 502 9.44 22.55 -32.53
CA CYS A 502 8.65 21.32 -32.59
C CYS A 502 7.48 21.40 -33.58
N MET A 503 6.79 22.53 -33.70
CA MET A 503 5.72 22.72 -34.69
C MET A 503 6.27 22.66 -36.13
N SER A 504 7.45 23.24 -36.37
CA SER A 504 8.12 23.14 -37.66
C SER A 504 8.50 21.69 -37.99
N LEU A 505 8.96 20.93 -36.99
CA LEU A 505 9.21 19.49 -37.13
C LEU A 505 7.92 18.73 -37.49
N LEU A 506 6.80 19.00 -36.81
CA LEU A 506 5.52 18.35 -37.09
C LEU A 506 5.02 18.64 -38.51
N ILE A 507 5.14 19.89 -38.97
CA ILE A 507 4.78 20.30 -40.34
C ILE A 507 5.66 19.58 -41.36
N SER A 508 6.98 19.61 -41.16
CA SER A 508 7.92 18.96 -42.08
C SER A 508 7.71 17.45 -42.18
N HIS A 509 7.39 16.78 -41.07
CA HIS A 509 7.14 15.36 -41.05
C HIS A 509 5.77 15.00 -41.65
N PHE A 510 4.77 15.87 -41.53
CA PHE A 510 3.50 15.73 -42.25
C PHE A 510 3.70 15.83 -43.76
N ASP A 511 4.57 16.74 -44.22
CA ASP A 511 4.88 16.93 -45.63
C ASP A 511 5.77 15.82 -46.20
N ILE A 512 6.77 15.34 -45.44
CA ILE A 512 7.79 14.36 -45.90
C ILE A 512 7.33 12.91 -45.74
N MET A 513 6.60 12.56 -44.67
CA MET A 513 6.19 11.17 -44.36
C MET A 513 4.68 10.93 -44.37
N GLY A 514 3.87 11.98 -44.50
CA GLY A 514 2.42 11.91 -44.56
C GLY A 514 1.86 11.80 -45.99
N ALA A 515 0.56 12.07 -46.12
CA ALA A 515 -0.28 11.83 -47.28
C ALA A 515 0.30 12.26 -48.65
N ARG A 516 1.16 13.30 -48.70
CA ARG A 516 1.79 13.73 -49.95
C ARG A 516 2.86 12.78 -50.47
N SER A 517 3.69 12.19 -49.61
CA SER A 517 4.70 11.22 -50.03
C SER A 517 4.09 9.88 -50.41
N ASN A 518 3.02 9.45 -49.74
CA ASN A 518 2.32 8.21 -50.13
C ASN A 518 1.58 8.37 -51.46
N VAL A 519 0.90 9.51 -51.68
CA VAL A 519 0.25 9.80 -52.97
C VAL A 519 1.29 9.94 -54.09
N ALA A 520 2.45 10.55 -53.81
CA ALA A 520 3.55 10.62 -54.77
C ALA A 520 4.19 9.23 -55.04
N ALA A 521 4.37 8.40 -54.01
CA ALA A 521 4.91 7.06 -54.15
C ALA A 521 3.93 6.09 -54.85
N GLU A 522 2.62 6.21 -54.59
CA GLU A 522 1.58 5.48 -55.32
C GLU A 522 1.47 5.96 -56.77
N ALA A 523 1.58 7.27 -57.03
CA ALA A 523 1.64 7.80 -58.38
C ALA A 523 2.89 7.35 -59.14
N GLU A 524 4.05 7.28 -58.47
CA GLU A 524 5.30 6.78 -59.07
C GLU A 524 5.25 5.25 -59.27
N LYS A 525 4.65 4.51 -58.33
CA LYS A 525 4.42 3.06 -58.46
C LYS A 525 3.43 2.75 -59.57
N GLN A 526 2.33 3.51 -59.71
CA GLN A 526 1.41 3.40 -60.84
C GLN A 526 2.09 3.77 -62.17
N ARG A 527 2.98 4.77 -62.18
CA ARG A 527 3.82 5.07 -63.35
C ARG A 527 4.77 3.93 -63.69
N LEU A 528 5.44 3.34 -62.71
CA LEU A 528 6.33 2.19 -62.89
C LEU A 528 5.57 0.94 -63.33
N GLU A 529 4.38 0.67 -62.79
CA GLU A 529 3.50 -0.42 -63.21
C GLU A 529 2.97 -0.20 -64.64
N SER A 530 2.66 1.04 -65.02
CA SER A 530 2.29 1.39 -66.40
C SER A 530 3.45 1.26 -67.39
N MET A 531 4.71 1.42 -66.94
CA MET A 531 5.90 1.14 -67.74
C MET A 531 6.27 -0.35 -67.76
N ALA A 532 6.07 -1.07 -66.65
CA ALA A 532 6.33 -2.51 -66.54
C ALA A 532 5.33 -3.35 -67.35
N GLY A 533 4.11 -2.85 -67.60
CA GLY A 533 3.11 -3.46 -68.48
C GLY A 533 3.52 -3.62 -69.96
N LYS A 534 4.70 -3.17 -70.37
CA LYS A 534 5.26 -3.34 -71.73
C LYS A 534 6.43 -4.33 -71.84
N LEU A 535 6.87 -4.97 -70.75
CA LEU A 535 7.80 -6.09 -70.81
C LEU A 535 7.00 -7.40 -70.80
N ARG A 536 6.85 -7.99 -71.99
CA ARG A 536 6.35 -9.35 -72.20
C ARG A 536 7.01 -10.29 -71.19
N LEU A 537 6.22 -10.82 -70.25
CA LEU A 537 6.56 -12.03 -69.52
C LEU A 537 6.79 -13.14 -70.54
N ASP A 538 8.01 -13.68 -70.57
CA ASP A 538 8.39 -14.82 -71.40
C ASP A 538 7.58 -16.06 -70.95
N VAL A 539 6.49 -16.33 -71.65
CA VAL A 539 5.58 -17.47 -71.43
C VAL A 539 6.31 -18.83 -71.55
N SER A 540 7.54 -18.85 -72.07
CA SER A 540 8.38 -20.05 -72.22
C SER A 540 9.06 -20.55 -70.93
N LYS A 541 8.92 -19.85 -69.79
CA LYS A 541 9.53 -20.26 -68.49
C LYS A 541 8.52 -20.65 -67.40
N LEU A 542 7.22 -20.73 -67.72
CA LEU A 542 6.24 -21.30 -66.82
C LEU A 542 6.46 -22.82 -66.75
N LYS A 543 7.10 -23.27 -65.67
CA LYS A 543 7.14 -24.69 -65.32
C LYS A 543 5.78 -25.10 -64.78
N ASP A 544 5.42 -26.36 -65.02
CA ASP A 544 4.16 -26.95 -64.57
C ASP A 544 3.95 -26.76 -63.06
N ASP A 545 2.71 -26.51 -62.63
CA ASP A 545 2.38 -26.18 -61.24
C ASP A 545 2.82 -27.30 -60.27
N GLU A 546 2.84 -28.54 -60.77
CA GLU A 546 3.26 -29.73 -60.02
C GLU A 546 4.78 -29.80 -59.82
N GLU A 547 5.58 -29.37 -60.81
CA GLU A 547 7.04 -29.27 -60.65
C GLU A 547 7.43 -28.13 -59.71
N SER A 548 6.72 -27.02 -59.79
CA SER A 548 6.94 -25.85 -58.94
C SER A 548 6.62 -26.15 -57.47
N SER A 549 5.53 -26.87 -57.22
CA SER A 549 5.15 -27.36 -55.89
C SER A 549 6.22 -28.26 -55.27
N ARG A 550 6.76 -29.22 -56.04
CA ARG A 550 7.81 -30.13 -55.56
C ARG A 550 9.09 -29.41 -55.19
N LEU A 551 9.50 -28.41 -55.97
CA LEU A 551 10.72 -27.64 -55.73
C LEU A 551 10.61 -26.78 -54.46
N VAL A 552 9.44 -26.19 -54.22
CA VAL A 552 9.13 -25.46 -52.99
C VAL A 552 9.10 -26.39 -51.78
N GLN A 553 8.50 -27.58 -51.93
CA GLN A 553 8.48 -28.59 -50.86
C GLN A 553 9.90 -29.06 -50.49
N GLN A 554 10.76 -29.27 -51.48
CA GLN A 554 12.16 -29.64 -51.24
C GLN A 554 12.92 -28.54 -50.50
N GLN A 555 12.76 -27.27 -50.88
CA GLN A 555 13.35 -26.14 -50.15
C GLN A 555 12.85 -26.04 -48.71
N TRP A 556 11.56 -26.30 -48.46
CA TRP A 556 11.00 -26.27 -47.10
C TRP A 556 11.54 -27.39 -46.22
N VAL A 557 11.73 -28.59 -46.77
CA VAL A 557 12.35 -29.71 -46.06
C VAL A 557 13.80 -29.40 -45.69
N GLU A 558 14.54 -28.80 -46.61
CA GLU A 558 15.94 -28.40 -46.38
C GLU A 558 16.06 -27.34 -45.27
N GLN A 559 15.15 -26.36 -45.24
CA GLN A 559 15.10 -25.37 -44.16
C GLN A 559 14.67 -25.97 -42.82
N LEU A 560 13.76 -26.92 -42.81
CA LEU A 560 13.36 -27.63 -41.58
C LEU A 560 14.51 -28.44 -41.00
N GLN A 561 15.32 -29.10 -41.85
CA GLN A 561 16.52 -29.81 -41.40
C GLN A 561 17.52 -28.89 -40.73
N GLN A 562 17.77 -27.70 -41.30
CA GLN A 562 18.67 -26.70 -40.69
C GLN A 562 18.17 -26.23 -39.31
N ILE A 563 16.85 -26.07 -39.14
CA ILE A 563 16.25 -25.68 -37.86
C ILE A 563 16.38 -26.81 -36.82
N ASP A 564 16.21 -28.07 -37.22
CA ASP A 564 16.34 -29.22 -36.32
C ASP A 564 17.80 -29.47 -35.91
N GLU A 565 18.77 -29.26 -36.80
CA GLU A 565 20.19 -29.31 -36.45
C GLU A 565 20.55 -28.21 -35.43
N PHE A 566 20.09 -26.98 -35.66
CA PHE A 566 20.29 -25.88 -34.72
C PHE A 566 19.65 -26.15 -33.34
N ARG A 567 18.48 -26.81 -33.30
CA ARG A 567 17.85 -27.24 -32.04
C ARG A 567 18.69 -28.30 -31.32
N LYS A 568 19.16 -29.32 -32.04
CA LYS A 568 20.02 -30.37 -31.46
C LYS A 568 21.30 -29.82 -30.88
N GLU A 569 21.95 -28.87 -31.55
CA GLU A 569 23.16 -28.22 -31.03
C GLU A 569 22.88 -27.44 -29.73
N ARG A 570 21.81 -26.64 -29.70
CA ARG A 570 21.44 -25.88 -28.50
C ARG A 570 20.99 -26.75 -27.33
N GLU A 571 20.38 -27.91 -27.60
CA GLU A 571 19.98 -28.87 -26.58
C GLU A 571 21.18 -29.68 -26.05
N ALA A 572 22.16 -29.99 -26.90
CA ALA A 572 23.43 -30.59 -26.51
C ALA A 572 24.27 -29.66 -25.62
N GLU A 573 24.32 -28.36 -25.93
CA GLU A 573 25.00 -27.34 -25.09
C GLU A 573 24.38 -27.22 -23.69
N ARG A 574 23.08 -27.53 -23.54
CA ARG A 574 22.36 -27.41 -22.27
C ARG A 574 22.47 -28.64 -21.37
N GLN A 575 23.22 -29.68 -21.75
CA GLN A 575 23.37 -30.95 -21.01
C GLN A 575 22.03 -31.59 -20.57
N ALA A 576 20.93 -31.34 -21.30
CA ALA A 576 19.60 -31.82 -20.94
C ALA A 576 19.24 -33.18 -21.58
N LEU A 577 20.15 -33.76 -22.38
CA LEU A 577 19.99 -35.07 -23.00
C LEU A 577 20.62 -36.15 -22.12
N GLY A 578 19.77 -36.98 -21.50
CA GLY A 578 20.21 -38.21 -20.86
C GLY A 578 20.88 -39.15 -21.86
N ARG A 579 22.03 -39.71 -21.49
CA ARG A 579 22.76 -40.69 -22.31
C ARG A 579 22.15 -42.07 -22.06
N VAL A 580 21.67 -42.72 -23.12
CA VAL A 580 21.24 -44.12 -23.05
C VAL A 580 22.49 -44.97 -22.90
N LEU A 581 22.63 -45.66 -21.76
CA LEU A 581 23.71 -46.60 -21.49
C LEU A 581 23.28 -47.96 -22.08
N GLU A 582 24.08 -48.51 -22.99
CA GLU A 582 23.85 -49.83 -23.56
C GLU A 582 24.58 -50.90 -22.73
N ASP A 583 23.92 -52.04 -22.49
CA ASP A 583 24.41 -53.18 -21.68
C ASP A 583 25.67 -53.88 -22.25
N SER A 584 26.20 -53.41 -23.37
CA SER A 584 27.35 -53.98 -24.07
C SER A 584 28.71 -53.49 -23.54
N ASN A 585 28.73 -52.44 -22.70
CA ASN A 585 29.95 -51.77 -22.26
C ASN A 585 30.25 -52.05 -20.77
N GLU A 586 31.42 -52.62 -20.46
CA GLU A 586 31.81 -53.01 -19.09
C GLU A 586 31.88 -51.82 -18.11
N ALA A 587 32.20 -50.62 -18.60
CA ALA A 587 32.24 -49.39 -17.79
C ALA A 587 30.84 -48.92 -17.33
N ASP A 588 29.81 -49.11 -18.17
CA ASP A 588 28.44 -48.71 -17.88
C ASP A 588 27.75 -49.70 -16.93
N ARG A 589 28.19 -50.97 -16.97
CA ARG A 589 27.78 -52.01 -16.01
C ARG A 589 28.32 -51.73 -14.60
N ALA A 590 29.55 -51.21 -14.48
CA ALA A 590 30.13 -50.78 -13.21
C ALA A 590 29.42 -49.55 -12.63
N LEU A 591 29.01 -48.59 -13.47
CA LEU A 591 28.22 -47.42 -13.04
C LEU A 591 26.82 -47.81 -12.55
N THR A 592 26.17 -48.76 -13.23
CA THR A 592 24.88 -49.30 -12.80
C THR A 592 25.01 -50.03 -11.45
N TYR A 593 26.06 -50.82 -11.25
CA TYR A 593 26.31 -51.53 -9.99
C TYR A 593 26.67 -50.59 -8.83
N LEU A 594 27.44 -49.53 -9.09
CA LEU A 594 27.74 -48.49 -8.10
C LEU A 594 26.49 -47.68 -7.71
N SER A 595 25.57 -47.44 -8.65
CA SER A 595 24.31 -46.75 -8.37
C SER A 595 23.34 -47.56 -7.51
N ALA A 596 23.37 -48.90 -7.62
CA ALA A 596 22.54 -49.80 -6.82
C ALA A 596 23.10 -50.08 -5.42
N SER A 597 24.39 -49.80 -5.18
CA SER A 597 25.11 -50.19 -3.96
C SER A 597 25.29 -49.06 -2.92
N ALA A 598 24.74 -47.87 -3.18
CA ALA A 598 24.75 -46.73 -2.26
C ALA A 598 23.31 -46.30 -1.96
N GLY A 599 22.70 -46.48 -0.78
CA GLY A 599 23.14 -47.05 0.47
C GLY A 599 21.96 -46.98 1.45
N ASN A 600 22.01 -47.75 2.53
CA ASN A 600 21.24 -47.42 3.73
C ASN A 600 21.82 -46.13 4.32
N VAL A 601 21.39 -44.99 3.79
CA VAL A 601 21.76 -43.67 4.31
C VAL A 601 20.95 -43.45 5.59
N VAL A 602 21.60 -43.60 6.74
CA VAL A 602 21.04 -43.18 8.02
C VAL A 602 21.09 -41.64 8.06
N LEU A 603 19.96 -41.03 7.75
CA LEU A 603 19.78 -39.59 7.72
C LEU A 603 18.94 -39.15 8.92
N ARG A 604 19.39 -38.14 9.69
CA ARG A 604 18.55 -37.51 10.70
C ARG A 604 17.78 -36.36 10.07
N TRP A 605 16.46 -36.44 10.10
CA TRP A 605 15.58 -35.43 9.49
C TRP A 605 14.35 -35.15 10.36
N GLN A 606 13.75 -33.98 10.15
CA GLN A 606 12.48 -33.59 10.77
C GLN A 606 11.41 -33.40 9.69
N GLN A 607 10.25 -34.04 9.88
CA GLN A 607 9.09 -33.88 9.00
C GLN A 607 8.48 -32.48 9.14
N GLY A 608 8.24 -31.84 8.01
CA GLY A 608 7.58 -30.56 7.87
C GLY A 608 6.17 -30.69 7.26
N GLN A 609 5.70 -29.60 6.66
CA GLN A 609 4.33 -29.51 6.13
C GLN A 609 4.10 -30.44 4.93
N PHE A 610 2.87 -30.91 4.80
CA PHE A 610 2.41 -31.62 3.61
C PHE A 610 2.43 -30.70 2.39
N VAL A 611 3.09 -31.13 1.32
CA VAL A 611 3.25 -30.37 0.08
C VAL A 611 2.20 -30.77 -0.95
N GLY A 612 1.93 -32.07 -1.06
CA GLY A 612 0.96 -32.60 -2.01
C GLY A 612 1.02 -34.13 -2.09
N GLY A 613 -0.09 -34.76 -2.48
CA GLY A 613 -0.22 -36.21 -2.56
C GLY A 613 -0.81 -36.62 -3.90
N GLY A 614 -0.29 -37.71 -4.47
CA GLY A 614 -0.78 -38.33 -5.70
C GLY A 614 -0.94 -39.83 -5.54
N THR A 615 -1.25 -40.52 -6.65
CA THR A 615 -1.41 -41.99 -6.69
C THR A 615 -0.18 -42.76 -6.21
N PHE A 616 1.01 -42.15 -6.29
CA PHE A 616 2.29 -42.76 -5.92
C PHE A 616 2.82 -42.34 -4.54
N GLY A 617 1.98 -41.79 -3.67
CA GLY A 617 2.35 -41.44 -2.29
C GLY A 617 2.20 -39.98 -1.93
N SER A 618 2.54 -39.65 -0.68
CA SER A 618 2.41 -38.31 -0.09
C SER A 618 3.77 -37.64 0.03
N VAL A 619 3.87 -36.38 -0.39
CA VAL A 619 5.10 -35.60 -0.31
C VAL A 619 5.01 -34.60 0.84
N TYR A 620 6.00 -34.64 1.72
CA TYR A 620 6.20 -33.70 2.82
C TYR A 620 7.47 -32.91 2.60
N ALA A 621 7.48 -31.64 3.01
CA ALA A 621 8.71 -30.92 3.22
C ALA A 621 9.43 -31.53 4.42
N ALA A 622 10.75 -31.57 4.41
CA ALA A 622 11.57 -32.05 5.52
C ALA A 622 12.86 -31.24 5.60
N ILE A 623 13.46 -31.22 6.79
CA ILE A 623 14.74 -30.56 7.05
C ILE A 623 15.74 -31.61 7.46
N ASN A 624 16.89 -31.63 6.79
CA ASN A 624 18.04 -32.41 7.22
C ASN A 624 18.59 -31.80 8.52
N LEU A 625 18.61 -32.56 9.61
CA LEU A 625 19.12 -32.08 10.90
C LEU A 625 20.64 -32.00 10.93
N ASP A 626 21.33 -32.74 10.06
CA ASP A 626 22.79 -32.77 10.00
C ASP A 626 23.34 -31.60 9.16
N SER A 627 22.63 -31.16 8.11
CA SER A 627 23.08 -30.07 7.21
C SER A 627 22.23 -28.80 7.26
N GLY A 628 21.05 -28.83 7.87
CA GLY A 628 20.08 -27.72 7.87
C GLY A 628 19.45 -27.45 6.49
N HIS A 629 19.71 -28.28 5.48
CA HIS A 629 19.18 -28.11 4.14
C HIS A 629 17.76 -28.66 4.03
N LEU A 630 16.96 -28.00 3.18
CA LEU A 630 15.60 -28.41 2.88
C LEU A 630 15.58 -29.58 1.90
N MET A 631 14.67 -30.52 2.13
CA MET A 631 14.45 -31.71 1.31
C MET A 631 12.96 -31.99 1.18
N ALA A 632 12.56 -32.68 0.12
CA ALA A 632 11.23 -33.23 -0.01
C ALA A 632 11.30 -34.74 0.27
N VAL A 633 10.50 -35.21 1.21
CA VAL A 633 10.38 -36.63 1.56
C VAL A 633 9.07 -37.15 1.02
N LYS A 634 9.15 -38.16 0.16
CA LYS A 634 7.98 -38.83 -0.39
C LYS A 634 7.75 -40.13 0.36
N GLU A 635 6.65 -40.18 1.09
CA GLU A 635 6.16 -41.39 1.73
C GLU A 635 5.47 -42.25 0.67
N ILE A 636 6.06 -43.40 0.36
CA ILE A 636 5.47 -44.43 -0.50
C ILE A 636 4.93 -45.52 0.41
N ARG A 637 3.61 -45.71 0.42
CA ARG A 637 2.99 -46.86 1.07
C ARG A 637 3.21 -48.07 0.17
N LEU A 638 4.04 -49.01 0.60
CA LEU A 638 4.27 -50.29 -0.06
C LEU A 638 3.16 -51.28 0.27
#